data_AF-A0A3C0DP54-F1
#
_entry.id   AF-A0A3C0DP54-F1
#
_cell.length_a   1.000
_cell.length_b   1.000
_cell.length_c   1.000
_cell.angle_alpha   90.00
_cell.angle_beta   90.00
_cell.angle_gamma   90.00
#
_symmetry.space_group_name_H-M   'P 1'
#
loop_
_entity.id
_entity.type
_entity.pdbx_description
1 polymer ?
#
loop_
_entity_poly.entity_id
_entity_poly.type
_entity_poly.pdbx_seq_one_letter_code
_entity_poly.pdbx_strand_id
1 'polypeptide(L)'
;MVQGFLNINKPAGMTSHDVVSVVRRITQTKRVGHGGTLDPDALGVLVIAVGSATRALQYLEQWPKVYCAQLELGSATDTQDSSGQKTMVRDSFRVSRVELLAVLNSFLGCIGANSTHVFGD
;
A
#
# COMPACT_ATOMS: atom_id res chain seq x y z
N MET A 1 22.16 -10.96 20.13
CA MET A 1 21.66 -9.89 19.26
C MET A 1 20.63 -10.48 18.33
N VAL A 2 19.42 -9.91 18.26
CA VAL A 2 18.32 -10.43 17.43
C VAL A 2 18.68 -10.24 15.96
N GLN A 3 18.51 -11.29 15.15
CA GLN A 3 18.75 -11.28 13.71
C GLN A 3 17.69 -12.13 13.03
N GLY A 4 17.01 -11.57 12.03
CA GLY A 4 15.97 -12.28 11.31
C GLY A 4 14.86 -11.38 10.81
N PHE A 5 13.72 -11.99 10.53
CA PHE A 5 12.53 -11.34 10.02
C PHE A 5 11.38 -11.42 11.02
N LEU A 6 10.55 -10.38 11.04
CA LEU A 6 9.28 -10.32 11.75
C LEU A 6 8.18 -10.05 10.73
N ASN A 7 7.14 -10.88 10.73
CA ASN A 7 5.92 -10.62 9.99
C ASN A 7 4.97 -9.84 10.91
N ILE A 8 4.85 -8.54 10.71
CA ILE A 8 4.00 -7.68 11.53
C ILE A 8 2.70 -7.40 10.79
N ASN A 9 1.57 -7.60 11.46
CA ASN A 9 0.31 -7.04 11.00
C ASN A 9 0.28 -5.54 11.38
N LYS A 10 0.58 -4.65 10.43
CA LYS A 10 0.59 -3.20 10.64
C LYS A 10 -0.84 -2.73 10.92
N PRO A 11 -1.10 -2.03 12.03
CA PRO A 11 -2.40 -1.41 12.27
C PRO A 11 -2.59 -0.15 11.41
N ALA A 12 -3.84 0.32 11.31
CA ALA A 12 -4.14 1.64 10.76
C ALA A 12 -3.55 2.76 11.63
N GLY A 13 -3.34 3.94 11.03
CA GLY A 13 -2.82 5.12 11.70
C GLY A 13 -1.32 5.09 12.01
N MET A 14 -0.59 4.03 11.63
CA MET A 14 0.87 3.96 11.75
C MET A 14 1.52 3.99 10.38
N THR A 15 2.55 4.82 10.21
CA THR A 15 3.44 4.67 9.05
C THR A 15 4.27 3.38 9.18
N SER A 16 4.79 2.89 8.06
CA SER A 16 5.75 1.77 8.08
C SER A 16 7.01 2.11 8.89
N HIS A 17 7.38 3.40 8.96
CA HIS A 17 8.52 3.88 9.75
C HIS A 17 8.25 3.87 11.26
N ASP A 18 7.02 4.12 11.69
CA ASP A 18 6.63 4.03 13.09
C ASP A 18 6.80 2.60 13.61
N VAL A 19 6.39 1.60 12.81
CA VAL A 19 6.60 0.19 13.14
C VAL A 19 8.09 -0.14 13.27
N VAL A 20 8.92 0.33 12.32
CA VAL A 20 10.39 0.17 12.41
C VAL A 20 10.93 0.78 13.71
N SER A 21 10.45 1.96 14.09
CA SER A 21 10.85 2.65 15.32
C SER A 21 10.48 1.87 16.58
N VAL A 22 9.29 1.28 16.62
CA VAL A 22 8.85 0.38 17.70
C VAL A 22 9.76 -0.85 17.78
N VAL A 23 10.04 -1.51 16.65
CA VAL A 23 10.90 -2.70 16.62
C VAL A 23 12.32 -2.38 17.05
N ARG A 24 12.88 -1.23 16.67
CA ARG A 24 14.21 -0.77 17.14
C ARG A 24 14.27 -0.65 18.65
N ARG A 25 13.22 -0.08 19.27
CA ARG A 25 13.13 0.07 20.73
C ARG A 25 13.05 -1.28 21.44
N ILE A 26 12.18 -2.18 20.97
CA ILE A 26 11.97 -3.51 21.57
C ILE A 26 13.23 -4.39 21.44
N THR A 27 13.85 -4.41 20.27
CA THR A 27 15.00 -5.29 19.98
C THR A 27 16.34 -4.69 20.40
N GLN A 28 16.35 -3.42 20.85
CA GLN A 28 17.55 -2.63 21.13
C GLN A 28 18.59 -2.66 19.99
N THR A 29 18.11 -2.78 18.74
CA THR A 29 18.95 -2.94 17.55
C THR A 29 18.74 -1.74 16.63
N LYS A 30 19.83 -1.05 16.28
CA LYS A 30 19.76 0.12 15.37
C LYS A 30 19.42 -0.26 13.93
N ARG A 31 19.96 -1.40 13.49
CA ARG A 31 19.82 -1.89 12.11
C ARG A 31 18.48 -2.63 11.95
N VAL A 32 17.46 -1.89 11.54
CA VAL A 32 16.10 -2.39 11.26
C VAL A 32 15.55 -1.67 10.03
N GLY A 33 14.86 -2.41 9.16
CA GLY A 33 14.16 -1.89 7.97
C GLY A 33 12.95 -2.75 7.59
N HIS A 34 12.15 -2.29 6.63
CA HIS A 34 10.95 -3.00 6.15
C HIS A 34 11.07 -3.45 4.69
N GLY A 35 10.34 -4.51 4.30
CA GLY A 35 10.34 -5.12 2.96
C GLY A 35 9.38 -4.50 1.96
N GLY A 36 8.66 -3.44 2.35
CA GLY A 36 7.78 -2.69 1.48
C GLY A 36 6.98 -1.68 2.31
N THR A 37 6.73 -0.51 1.75
CA THR A 37 5.94 0.51 2.43
C THR A 37 4.46 0.17 2.32
N LEU A 38 3.75 0.26 3.44
CA LEU A 38 2.30 0.37 3.51
C LEU A 38 1.94 1.80 3.94
N ASP A 39 0.91 2.36 3.32
CA ASP A 39 0.34 3.66 3.67
C ASP A 39 -0.17 3.66 5.12
N PRO A 40 -0.29 4.84 5.76
CA PRO A 40 -0.69 4.95 7.16
C PRO A 40 -1.98 4.19 7.49
N ASP A 41 -2.98 4.28 6.61
CA ASP A 41 -4.30 3.68 6.80
C ASP A 41 -4.45 2.30 6.16
N ALA A 42 -3.41 1.80 5.47
CA ALA A 42 -3.38 0.41 5.01
C ALA A 42 -3.08 -0.53 6.19
N LEU A 43 -3.79 -1.65 6.27
CA LEU A 43 -3.54 -2.71 7.26
C LEU A 43 -2.90 -3.92 6.58
N GLY A 44 -2.19 -4.74 7.35
CA GLY A 44 -1.75 -6.05 6.91
C GLY A 44 -0.26 -6.28 7.02
N VAL A 45 0.27 -7.18 6.18
CA VAL A 45 1.62 -7.72 6.29
C VAL A 45 2.68 -6.65 6.01
N LEU A 46 3.46 -6.32 7.03
CA LEU A 46 4.68 -5.53 6.96
C LEU A 46 5.86 -6.39 7.43
N VAL A 47 6.66 -6.86 6.47
CA VAL A 47 7.87 -7.64 6.77
C VAL A 47 8.94 -6.70 7.31
N ILE A 48 9.40 -6.93 8.53
CA ILE A 48 10.51 -6.20 9.16
C ILE A 48 11.74 -7.10 9.22
N ALA A 49 12.90 -6.58 8.83
CA ALA A 49 14.19 -7.24 9.00
C ALA A 49 15.02 -6.57 10.09
N VAL A 50 15.69 -7.38 10.92
CA VAL A 50 16.52 -6.94 12.05
C VAL A 50 17.95 -7.46 11.87
N GLY A 51 18.93 -6.59 12.09
CA GLY A 51 20.34 -6.94 12.04
C GLY A 51 20.81 -7.29 10.64
N SER A 52 21.58 -8.38 10.50
CA SER A 52 22.14 -8.82 9.22
C SER A 52 21.07 -9.15 8.16
N ALA A 53 19.86 -9.54 8.59
CA ALA A 53 18.74 -9.86 7.71
C ALA A 53 18.30 -8.68 6.82
N THR A 54 18.61 -7.43 7.18
CA THR A 54 18.25 -6.28 6.33
C THR A 54 18.90 -6.32 4.94
N ARG A 55 19.99 -7.07 4.76
CA ARG A 55 20.63 -7.28 3.43
C ARG A 55 19.72 -8.01 2.46
N ALA A 56 18.77 -8.79 2.96
CA ALA A 56 17.88 -9.59 2.14
C ALA A 56 16.57 -8.87 1.77
N LEU A 57 16.33 -7.65 2.27
CA LEU A 57 15.13 -6.87 1.93
C LEU A 57 15.01 -6.59 0.42
N GLN A 58 16.13 -6.39 -0.27
CA GLN A 58 16.18 -6.18 -1.73
C GLN A 58 15.56 -7.33 -2.55
N TYR A 59 15.51 -8.54 -1.98
CA TYR A 59 14.91 -9.69 -2.66
C TYR A 59 13.38 -9.73 -2.48
N LEU A 60 12.84 -9.07 -1.44
CA LEU A 60 11.41 -9.02 -1.17
C LEU A 60 10.68 -8.01 -2.08
N GLU A 61 11.39 -7.01 -2.58
CA GLU A 61 10.79 -6.00 -3.47
C GLU A 61 10.19 -6.60 -4.74
N GLN A 62 10.80 -7.68 -5.24
CA GLN A 62 10.39 -8.38 -6.46
C GLN A 62 9.29 -9.42 -6.21
N TRP A 63 8.94 -9.67 -4.95
CA TRP A 63 7.94 -10.69 -4.64
C TRP A 63 6.53 -10.18 -4.95
N PRO A 64 5.65 -11.06 -5.45
CA PRO A 64 4.27 -10.68 -5.69
C PRO A 64 3.60 -10.27 -4.38
N LYS A 65 2.78 -9.22 -4.46
CA LYS A 65 1.99 -8.70 -3.35
C LYS A 65 0.52 -8.81 -3.69
N VAL A 66 -0.28 -9.15 -2.70
CA VAL A 66 -1.73 -9.31 -2.84
C VAL A 66 -2.39 -8.30 -1.91
N TYR A 67 -3.35 -7.55 -2.46
CA TYR A 67 -4.08 -6.50 -1.76
C TYR A 67 -5.57 -6.78 -1.82
N CYS A 68 -6.27 -6.42 -0.75
CA CYS A 68 -7.72 -6.30 -0.73
C CYS A 68 -8.03 -4.82 -0.52
N ALA A 69 -8.82 -4.25 -1.42
CA ALA A 69 -9.16 -2.83 -1.41
C ALA A 69 -10.66 -2.63 -1.64
N GLN A 70 -11.17 -1.51 -1.12
CA GLN A 70 -12.50 -1.01 -1.41
C GLN A 70 -12.35 0.34 -2.13
N LEU A 71 -13.19 0.56 -3.13
CA LEU A 71 -13.18 1.76 -3.95
C LEU A 71 -14.50 2.50 -3.78
N GLU A 72 -14.43 3.82 -3.57
CA GLU A 72 -15.58 4.72 -3.68
C GLU A 72 -15.62 5.26 -5.12
N LEU A 73 -16.71 5.00 -5.85
CA LEU A 73 -16.91 5.57 -7.18
C LEU A 73 -17.67 6.90 -7.06
N GLY A 74 -17.37 7.85 -7.96
CA GLY A 74 -18.06 9.14 -8.03
C GLY A 74 -17.41 10.26 -7.22
N SER A 75 -16.27 10.02 -6.58
CA SER A 75 -15.46 11.05 -5.94
C SER A 75 -13.98 10.82 -6.22
N ALA A 76 -13.18 11.88 -6.11
CA ALA A 76 -11.72 11.81 -6.14
C ALA A 76 -11.15 12.64 -5.00
N THR A 77 -9.99 12.23 -4.49
CA THR A 77 -9.24 12.92 -3.45
C THR A 77 -7.85 13.29 -3.97
N ASP A 78 -7.21 14.29 -3.33
CA ASP A 78 -5.84 14.72 -3.64
C ASP A 78 -4.78 13.66 -3.33
N THR A 79 -5.04 12.78 -2.34
CA THR A 79 -4.16 11.66 -1.97
C THR A 79 -4.50 10.35 -2.67
N GLN A 80 -5.58 10.30 -3.47
CA GLN A 80 -6.08 9.10 -4.15
C GLN A 80 -6.53 7.98 -3.20
N ASP A 81 -6.75 8.29 -1.92
CA ASP A 81 -7.32 7.41 -0.91
C ASP A 81 -8.34 8.15 -0.02
N SER A 82 -8.88 7.48 0.99
CA SER A 82 -9.90 8.05 1.88
C SER A 82 -9.39 9.09 2.87
N SER A 83 -8.07 9.29 2.98
CA SER A 83 -7.47 10.24 3.94
C SER A 83 -7.37 11.67 3.40
N GLY A 84 -7.46 11.84 2.08
CA GLY A 84 -7.33 13.11 1.39
C GLY A 84 -8.58 13.98 1.39
N GLN A 85 -8.42 15.21 0.90
CA GLN A 85 -9.52 16.13 0.66
C GLN A 85 -10.19 15.81 -0.68
N LYS A 86 -11.52 15.83 -0.72
CA LYS A 86 -12.27 15.62 -1.97
C LYS A 86 -11.97 16.77 -2.95
N THR A 87 -11.40 16.43 -4.10
CA THR A 87 -11.08 17.37 -5.19
C THR A 87 -12.17 17.38 -6.26
N MET A 88 -12.94 16.31 -6.36
CA MET A 88 -14.07 16.17 -7.27
C MET A 88 -15.15 15.29 -6.66
N VAL A 89 -16.41 15.66 -6.88
CA VAL A 89 -17.59 14.87 -6.51
C VAL A 89 -18.58 14.93 -7.67
N ARG A 90 -19.11 13.77 -8.08
CA ARG A 90 -20.21 13.68 -9.05
C ARG A 90 -21.49 13.31 -8.31
N ASP A 91 -22.42 14.27 -8.25
CA ASP A 91 -23.71 14.11 -7.58
C ASP A 91 -24.61 13.06 -8.25
N SER A 92 -24.41 12.83 -9.56
CA SER A 92 -25.11 11.79 -10.30
C SER A 92 -24.17 11.08 -11.25
N PHE A 93 -24.09 9.76 -11.11
CA PHE A 93 -23.44 8.88 -12.06
C PHE A 93 -24.11 7.50 -11.99
N ARG A 94 -24.04 6.74 -13.08
CA ARG A 94 -24.52 5.36 -13.14
C ARG A 94 -23.44 4.53 -13.81
N VAL A 95 -23.08 3.41 -13.17
CA VAL A 95 -22.19 2.42 -13.74
C VAL A 95 -22.90 1.08 -13.62
N SER A 96 -23.10 0.41 -14.73
CA SER A 96 -23.59 -0.97 -14.70
C SER A 96 -22.48 -1.90 -14.23
N ARG A 97 -22.86 -3.03 -13.63
CA ARG A 97 -21.88 -4.06 -13.23
C ARG A 97 -21.05 -4.56 -14.41
N VAL A 98 -21.64 -4.61 -15.61
CA VAL A 98 -20.97 -5.07 -16.84
C VAL A 98 -19.86 -4.11 -17.24
N GLU A 99 -20.14 -2.80 -17.25
CA GLU A 99 -19.15 -1.76 -17.55
C GLU A 99 -18.02 -1.76 -16.51
N LEU A 100 -18.35 -1.86 -15.22
CA LEU A 100 -17.36 -1.90 -14.16
C LEU A 100 -16.40 -3.08 -14.32
N LEU A 101 -16.94 -4.28 -14.57
CA LEU A 101 -16.12 -5.48 -14.75
C LEU A 101 -15.28 -5.42 -16.03
N ALA A 102 -15.80 -4.85 -17.11
CA ALA A 102 -15.04 -4.66 -18.34
C ALA A 102 -13.80 -3.78 -18.10
N VAL A 103 -13.94 -2.67 -17.36
CA VAL A 103 -12.82 -1.81 -16.98
C VAL A 103 -11.85 -2.53 -16.05
N LEU A 104 -12.33 -3.18 -14.99
CA LEU A 104 -11.45 -3.89 -14.05
C LEU A 104 -10.62 -4.99 -14.76
N ASN A 105 -11.22 -5.70 -15.71
CA ASN A 105 -10.53 -6.71 -16.50
C ASN A 105 -9.46 -6.13 -17.42
N SER A 106 -9.55 -4.86 -17.83
CA SER A 106 -8.49 -4.23 -18.64
C SER A 106 -7.22 -3.93 -17.86
N PHE A 107 -7.24 -4.03 -16.52
CA PHE A 107 -6.06 -3.92 -15.66
C PHE A 107 -5.38 -5.27 -15.39
N LEU A 108 -5.90 -6.38 -15.91
CA LEU A 108 -5.27 -7.70 -15.77
C LEU A 108 -4.14 -7.88 -16.79
N GLY A 109 -3.00 -8.40 -16.33
CA GLY A 109 -1.82 -8.67 -17.16
C GLY A 109 -0.73 -7.60 -17.04
N CYS A 110 0.16 -7.54 -18.03
CA CYS A 110 1.24 -6.55 -18.07
C CYS A 110 0.71 -5.21 -18.58
N ILE A 111 0.37 -4.30 -17.67
CA ILE A 111 0.02 -2.91 -17.99
C ILE A 111 1.22 -2.00 -17.77
N GLY A 112 1.44 -1.04 -18.67
CA GLY A 112 2.47 -0.02 -18.47
C GLY A 112 2.02 0.96 -17.38
N ALA A 113 2.87 1.19 -16.37
CA ALA A 113 2.62 2.21 -15.36
C ALA A 113 2.91 3.61 -15.93
N ASN A 114 2.10 4.07 -16.89
CA ASN A 114 2.09 5.46 -17.39
C ASN A 114 0.81 5.70 -18.21
N SER A 115 -0.29 5.90 -17.50
CA SER A 115 -1.46 6.57 -18.07
C SER A 115 -2.27 7.13 -16.92
N THR A 116 -1.79 8.23 -16.34
CA THR A 116 -2.66 9.17 -15.64
C THR A 116 -3.63 9.68 -16.70
N HIS A 117 -4.75 8.98 -16.90
CA HIS A 117 -5.87 9.52 -17.63
C HIS A 117 -6.43 10.63 -16.74
N VAL A 118 -6.00 11.86 -17.00
CA VAL A 118 -6.73 13.04 -16.55
C VAL A 118 -8.11 12.90 -17.16
N PHE A 119 -9.12 12.59 -16.34
CA PHE A 119 -10.50 12.64 -16.76
C PHE A 119 -10.85 14.12 -16.95
N GLY A 120 -10.48 14.65 -18.11
CA GLY A 120 -10.98 15.93 -18.61
C GLY A 120 -12.33 15.67 -19.27
N ASP A 121 -13.36 16.26 -18.68
CA ASP A 121 -14.32 17.14 -19.34
C ASP A 121 -14.68 18.24 -18.33
#